data_AF-A0A1Z9RWW5-F1
#
_entry.id   AF-A0A1Z9RWW5-F1
#
_cell.length_a   1.000
_cell.length_b   1.000
_cell.length_c   1.000
_cell.angle_alpha   90.00
_cell.angle_beta   90.00
_cell.angle_gamma   90.00
#
_symmetry.space_group_name_H-M   'P 1'
#
loop_
_entity.id
_entity.type
_entity.pdbx_description
1 polymer ?
#
loop_
_entity_poly.entity_id
_entity_poly.type
_entity_poly.pdbx_seq_one_letter_code
_entity_poly.pdbx_strand_id
1 'polypeptide(L)'
;MQKERFADEDEYTKVAGAYKLHASNLDGCKESMIIMHPLPRVDEIHPSVDATRHARYFEQAFNGVVARMSLLCRLLNVEVPASIGGEA
;
A
#
# COMPACT_ATOMS: atom_id res chain seq x y z
N MET A 1 -3.11 -3.34 -11.94
CA MET A 1 -3.36 -2.36 -13.04
C MET A 1 -4.81 -1.87 -12.93
N GLN A 2 -5.07 -0.57 -13.15
CA GLN A 2 -6.41 0.02 -13.05
C GLN A 2 -7.17 -0.12 -14.38
N LYS A 3 -8.32 -0.80 -14.37
CA LYS A 3 -9.10 -1.14 -15.58
C LYS A 3 -9.67 0.10 -16.26
N GLU A 4 -10.13 1.06 -15.45
CA GLU A 4 -10.76 2.30 -15.88
C GLU A 4 -9.82 3.26 -16.64
N ARG A 5 -8.52 2.99 -16.64
CA ARG A 5 -7.52 3.81 -17.36
C ARG A 5 -7.30 3.41 -18.81
N PHE A 6 -7.93 2.31 -19.26
CA PHE A 6 -7.78 1.80 -20.62
C PHE A 6 -9.01 2.16 -21.46
N ALA A 7 -8.77 2.63 -22.68
CA ALA A 7 -9.84 2.94 -23.62
C ALA A 7 -10.45 1.68 -24.26
N ASP A 8 -9.71 0.57 -24.26
CA ASP A 8 -10.07 -0.72 -24.84
C ASP A 8 -9.70 -1.86 -23.87
N GLU A 9 -10.59 -2.83 -23.70
CA GLU A 9 -10.38 -4.03 -22.88
C GLU A 9 -9.25 -4.91 -23.43
N ASP A 10 -9.00 -4.89 -24.74
CA ASP A 10 -7.92 -5.66 -25.37
C ASP A 10 -6.53 -5.09 -25.02
N GLU A 11 -6.42 -3.77 -24.86
CA GLU A 11 -5.19 -3.14 -24.37
C GLU A 11 -4.94 -3.49 -22.90
N TYR A 12 -5.97 -3.45 -22.06
CA TYR A 12 -5.88 -3.87 -20.66
C TYR A 12 -5.40 -5.32 -20.56
N THR A 13 -5.98 -6.22 -21.36
CA THR A 13 -5.67 -7.66 -21.31
C THR A 13 -4.21 -7.96 -21.69
N LYS A 14 -3.60 -7.16 -22.56
CA LYS A 14 -2.18 -7.31 -22.96
C LYS A 14 -1.19 -6.96 -21.84
N VAL A 15 -1.56 -6.08 -20.91
CA VAL A 15 -0.68 -5.64 -19.81
C VAL A 15 -1.12 -6.16 -18.43
N ALA A 16 -2.36 -6.63 -18.31
CA ALA A 16 -2.86 -7.28 -17.11
C ALA A 16 -2.07 -8.57 -16.85
N GLY A 17 -1.47 -8.68 -15.68
CA GLY A 17 -0.66 -9.84 -15.29
C GLY A 17 0.76 -9.87 -15.86
N ALA A 18 1.18 -8.86 -16.65
CA ALA A 18 2.53 -8.79 -17.20
C ALA A 18 3.62 -8.73 -16.11
N TYR A 19 3.28 -8.16 -14.94
CA TYR A 19 4.18 -8.08 -13.80
C TYR A 19 3.44 -8.54 -12.54
N LYS A 20 3.83 -9.70 -12.02
CA LYS A 20 3.27 -10.30 -10.81
C LYS A 20 4.39 -10.60 -9.82
N LEU A 21 4.31 -9.99 -8.65
CA LEU A 21 5.28 -10.21 -7.57
C LEU A 21 4.85 -11.39 -6.71
N HIS A 22 5.70 -12.41 -6.64
CA HIS A 22 5.58 -13.55 -5.73
C HIS A 22 6.65 -13.50 -4.63
N ALA A 23 6.40 -14.17 -3.51
CA ALA A 23 7.38 -14.29 -2.43
C ALA A 23 8.74 -14.86 -2.90
N SER A 24 8.74 -15.77 -3.88
CA SER A 24 9.97 -16.33 -4.46
C SER A 24 10.82 -15.29 -5.20
N ASN A 25 10.23 -14.20 -5.70
CA ASN A 25 10.98 -13.11 -6.31
C ASN A 25 11.76 -12.27 -5.28
N LEU A 26 11.47 -12.44 -3.99
CA LEU A 26 12.13 -11.71 -2.91
C LEU A 26 13.39 -12.43 -2.41
N ASP A 27 13.73 -13.58 -2.99
CA ASP A 27 14.97 -14.27 -2.65
C ASP A 27 16.19 -13.40 -2.99
N GLY A 28 17.14 -13.32 -2.06
CA GLY A 28 18.31 -12.43 -2.17
C GLY A 28 18.02 -10.92 -2.08
N CYS A 29 16.77 -10.50 -1.85
CA CYS A 29 16.46 -9.09 -1.63
C CYS A 29 17.00 -8.58 -0.28
N LYS A 30 17.34 -7.29 -0.21
CA LYS A 30 17.86 -6.66 1.01
C LYS A 30 16.92 -6.90 2.19
N GLU A 31 17.49 -7.19 3.35
CA GLU A 31 16.69 -7.50 4.53
C GLU A 31 15.74 -6.35 4.96
N SER A 32 16.18 -5.12 4.76
CA SER A 32 15.42 -3.91 5.06
C SER A 32 14.52 -3.41 3.94
N MET A 33 14.50 -4.07 2.77
CA MET A 33 13.61 -3.67 1.67
C MET A 33 12.14 -3.81 2.12
N ILE A 34 11.32 -2.85 1.76
CA ILE A 34 9.87 -2.91 1.96
C ILE A 34 9.14 -2.79 0.62
N ILE A 35 7.94 -3.35 0.56
CA ILE A 35 7.04 -3.32 -0.59
C ILE A 35 5.85 -2.45 -0.21
N MET A 36 5.61 -1.44 -1.03
CA MET A 36 4.50 -0.49 -0.91
C MET A 36 3.51 -0.73 -2.06
N HIS A 37 2.23 -0.52 -1.80
CA HIS A 37 1.16 -0.65 -2.77
C HIS A 37 -0.05 0.19 -2.33
N PRO A 38 -0.62 1.04 -3.20
CA PRO A 38 -1.71 1.95 -2.81
C PRO A 38 -3.04 1.26 -2.51
N LEU A 39 -3.21 0.00 -2.98
CA LEU A 39 -4.46 -0.77 -2.91
C LEU A 39 -5.63 -0.10 -3.68
N PRO A 40 -6.72 -0.83 -4.02
CA PRO A 40 -6.82 -2.29 -3.98
C PRO A 40 -5.82 -2.93 -4.92
N ARG A 41 -5.22 -4.06 -4.50
CA ARG A 41 -4.42 -4.86 -5.43
C ARG A 41 -5.33 -5.77 -6.24
N VAL A 42 -4.99 -6.00 -7.51
CA VAL A 42 -5.75 -6.90 -8.39
C VAL A 42 -4.96 -8.18 -8.62
N ASP A 43 -3.88 -8.10 -9.38
CA ASP A 43 -3.07 -9.26 -9.77
C ASP A 43 -1.57 -9.00 -9.69
N GLU A 44 -1.17 -7.75 -9.51
CA GLU A 44 0.23 -7.33 -9.48
C GLU A 44 1.04 -7.86 -8.29
N ILE A 45 0.38 -8.20 -7.16
CA ILE A 45 1.04 -8.76 -5.98
C ILE A 45 0.31 -10.04 -5.57
N HIS A 46 1.00 -11.18 -5.65
CA HIS A 46 0.46 -12.46 -5.24
C HIS A 46 0.30 -12.51 -3.70
N PRO A 47 -0.79 -13.11 -3.16
CA PRO A 47 -1.02 -13.19 -1.71
C PRO A 47 0.11 -13.82 -0.90
N SER A 48 0.97 -14.66 -1.51
CA SER A 48 2.15 -15.21 -0.82
C SER A 48 3.12 -14.15 -0.30
N VAL A 49 3.10 -12.94 -0.86
CA VAL A 49 3.91 -11.80 -0.40
C VAL A 49 3.45 -11.30 0.97
N ASP A 50 2.18 -11.48 1.34
CA ASP A 50 1.59 -10.96 2.60
C ASP A 50 2.29 -11.51 3.85
N ALA A 51 2.73 -12.76 3.78
CA ALA A 51 3.40 -13.42 4.89
C ALA A 51 4.88 -13.01 5.04
N THR A 52 5.39 -12.18 4.13
CA THR A 52 6.79 -11.77 4.13
C THR A 52 6.98 -10.49 4.94
N ARG A 53 8.15 -10.34 5.59
CA ARG A 53 8.50 -9.10 6.32
C ARG A 53 8.56 -7.85 5.43
N HIS A 54 8.60 -8.05 4.12
CA HIS A 54 8.65 -7.00 3.12
C HIS A 54 7.29 -6.34 2.89
N ALA A 55 6.17 -7.03 3.16
CA ALA A 55 4.84 -6.49 2.94
C ALA A 55 4.52 -5.35 3.94
N ARG A 56 4.53 -4.10 3.48
CA ARG A 56 4.19 -2.91 4.29
C ARG A 56 3.02 -2.10 3.75
N TYR A 57 2.32 -2.62 2.74
CA TYR A 57 1.17 -1.94 2.13
C TYR A 57 -0.06 -1.87 3.03
N PHE A 58 -0.19 -2.74 4.04
CA PHE A 58 -1.26 -2.62 5.03
C PHE A 58 -0.99 -1.49 6.02
N GLU A 59 0.23 -1.40 6.54
CA GLU A 59 0.69 -0.28 7.36
C GLU A 59 0.63 1.03 6.57
N GLN A 60 0.99 1.02 5.28
CA GLN A 60 0.81 2.16 4.39
C GLN A 60 -0.65 2.62 4.34
N ALA A 61 -1.61 1.71 4.15
CA ALA A 61 -3.02 2.04 4.07
C ALA A 61 -3.52 2.67 5.39
N PHE A 62 -3.10 2.10 6.53
CA PHE A 62 -3.38 2.67 7.85
C PHE A 62 -2.75 4.05 8.03
N ASN A 63 -1.47 4.21 7.68
CA ASN A 63 -0.77 5.49 7.76
C ASN A 63 -1.44 6.58 6.92
N GLY A 64 -2.15 6.20 5.84
CA GLY A 64 -2.99 7.13 5.08
C GLY A 64 -4.11 7.77 5.91
N VAL A 65 -4.68 7.06 6.89
CA VAL A 65 -5.68 7.61 7.83
C VAL A 65 -5.03 8.68 8.69
N VAL A 66 -3.93 8.34 9.36
CA VAL A 66 -3.20 9.26 10.27
C VAL A 66 -2.69 10.49 9.52
N ALA A 67 -2.17 10.30 8.30
CA ALA A 67 -1.71 11.40 7.46
C ALA A 67 -2.84 12.37 7.09
N ARG A 68 -4.02 11.85 6.71
CA ARG A 68 -5.19 12.69 6.43
C ARG A 68 -5.70 13.41 7.68
N MET A 69 -5.76 12.72 8.82
CA MET A 69 -6.13 13.34 10.10
C MET A 69 -5.19 14.50 10.43
N SER A 70 -3.87 14.28 10.35
CA SER A 70 -2.86 15.33 10.59
C SER A 70 -3.06 16.52 9.64
N LEU A 71 -3.26 16.25 8.35
CA LEU A 71 -3.47 17.30 7.36
C LEU A 71 -4.74 18.12 7.66
N LEU A 72 -5.86 17.47 7.97
CA LEU A 72 -7.11 18.14 8.32
C LEU A 72 -6.98 18.95 9.61
N CYS A 73 -6.36 18.39 10.66
CA CYS A 73 -6.10 19.11 11.90
C CYS A 73 -5.28 20.37 11.64
N ARG A 74 -4.22 20.28 10.84
CA ARG A 74 -3.38 21.43 10.47
C ARG A 74 -4.16 22.49 9.67
N LEU A 75 -5.00 22.08 8.73
CA LEU A 75 -5.79 23.02 7.91
C LEU A 75 -6.89 23.72 8.71
N LEU A 76 -7.44 23.05 9.72
CA LEU A 76 -8.53 23.55 10.55
C LEU A 76 -8.05 24.17 11.87
N ASN A 77 -6.73 24.29 12.08
CA ASN A 77 -6.11 24.74 13.33
C ASN A 77 -6.58 23.95 14.57
N VAL A 78 -6.77 22.63 14.42
CA VAL A 78 -7.06 21.72 15.55
C VAL A 78 -5.74 21.23 16.13
N GLU A 79 -5.50 21.49 17.42
CA GLU A 79 -4.33 20.99 18.12
C GLU A 79 -4.41 19.47 18.30
N VAL A 80 -3.33 18.78 17.92
CA VAL A 80 -3.18 17.34 18.14
C VAL A 80 -2.33 17.13 19.39
N PRO A 81 -2.84 16.48 20.45
CA PRO A 81 -2.07 16.20 21.65
C PRO A 81 -0.80 15.39 21.34
N ALA A 82 0.30 15.71 22.01
CA ALA A 82 1.58 15.02 21.83
C ALA A 82 1.53 13.53 22.28
N SER A 83 0.55 13.16 23.10
CA SER A 83 0.31 11.80 23.56
C SER A 83 -1.18 11.53 23.65
N ILE A 84 -1.63 10.38 23.13
CA ILE A 84 -2.98 9.86 23.33
C ILE A 84 -2.87 8.77 24.41
N GLY A 85 -3.19 9.14 25.64
CA GLY A 85 -3.19 8.24 26.78
C GLY A 85 -3.91 8.90 27.94
N GLY A 86 -5.14 8.46 28.21
CA GLY A 86 -5.67 8.54 29.58
C GLY A 86 -4.88 7.56 30.42
N GLU A 87 -4.55 7.94 31.66
CA GLU A 87 -4.01 7.03 32.67
C GLU A 87 -4.86 5.75 32.68
N ALA A 88 -4.20 4.61 32.53
CA ALA A 88 -4.81 3.28 32.69
C ALA A 88 -5.05 2.99 34.17
#